data_AF-A0A5K0YR10-F1
#
_entry.id   AF-A0A5K0YR10-F1
#
_cell.length_a   1.000
_cell.length_b   1.000
_cell.length_c   1.000
_cell.angle_alpha   90.00
_cell.angle_beta   90.00
_cell.angle_gamma   90.00
#
_symmetry.space_group_name_H-M   'P 1'
#
loop_
_entity.id
_entity.type
_entity.pdbx_description
1 polymer ?
#
loop_
_entity_poly.entity_id
_entity_poly.type
_entity_poly.pdbx_seq_one_letter_code
_entity_poly.pdbx_strand_id
1 'polypeptide(L)' 'PLYDEVITLCLDLGELDLTVAIVAELETAGIKVPDETLDSVLAAQQIEPVGNAEESDNLS' A
#
# COMPACT_ATOMS: atom_id res chain seq x y z
N PRO A 1 -17.22 -1.60 0.72
CA PRO A 1 -17.99 -2.66 0.01
C PRO A 1 -18.28 -2.42 -1.50
N LEU A 2 -17.48 -1.60 -2.20
CA LEU A 2 -17.24 -1.73 -3.66
C LEU A 2 -15.85 -1.13 -3.92
N TYR A 3 -15.58 0.04 -3.33
CA TYR A 3 -14.24 0.62 -3.29
C TYR A 3 -13.25 -0.24 -2.50
N ASP A 4 -13.66 -0.87 -1.41
CA ASP A 4 -12.81 -1.82 -0.69
C ASP A 4 -12.38 -3.00 -1.59
N GLU A 5 -13.29 -3.55 -2.40
CA GLU A 5 -12.94 -4.64 -3.34
C GLU A 5 -11.98 -4.16 -4.43
N VAL A 6 -12.17 -2.95 -4.93
CA VAL A 6 -11.26 -2.34 -5.91
C VAL A 6 -9.87 -2.09 -5.29
N ILE A 7 -9.82 -1.59 -4.06
CA ILE A 7 -8.59 -1.35 -3.31
C ILE A 7 -7.88 -2.68 -3.03
N THR A 8 -8.59 -3.69 -2.52
CA THR A 8 -8.04 -5.03 -2.28
C THR A 8 -7.54 -5.66 -3.57
N LEU A 9 -8.26 -5.53 -4.69
CA LEU A 9 -7.79 -6.04 -5.98
C LEU A 9 -6.49 -5.37 -6.42
N CYS A 10 -6.35 -4.05 -6.25
CA CYS A 10 -5.11 -3.35 -6.58
C CYS A 10 -3.95 -3.80 -5.68
N LEU A 11 -4.22 -4.03 -4.38
CA LEU A 11 -3.24 -4.59 -3.44
C LEU A 11 -2.82 -6.02 -3.84
N ASP A 12 -3.77 -6.88 -4.19
CA ASP A 12 -3.50 -8.27 -4.61
C ASP A 12 -2.67 -8.34 -5.91
N LEU A 13 -2.80 -7.33 -6.77
CA LEU A 13 -2.00 -7.17 -7.99
C LEU A 13 -0.62 -6.55 -7.74
N GLY A 14 -0.34 -6.07 -6.52
CA GLY A 14 0.89 -5.35 -6.17
C GLY A 14 0.94 -3.91 -6.69
N GLU A 15 -0.18 -3.38 -7.17
CA GLU A 15 -0.29 -2.03 -7.74
C GLU A 15 -0.50 -1.00 -6.62
N LEU A 16 0.55 -0.77 -5.85
CA LEU A 16 0.52 0.09 -4.67
C LEU A 16 0.28 1.56 -5.02
N ASP A 17 0.92 2.06 -6.08
CA ASP A 17 0.75 3.43 -6.56
C ASP A 17 -0.70 3.72 -6.97
N LEU A 18 -1.32 2.77 -7.68
CA LEU A 18 -2.72 2.85 -8.08
C LEU A 18 -3.63 2.84 -6.84
N THR A 19 -3.32 1.97 -5.89
CA THR A 19 -4.08 1.86 -4.64
C THR A 19 -4.07 3.18 -3.87
N VAL A 20 -2.90 3.81 -3.71
CA VAL A 20 -2.74 5.10 -3.02
C VAL A 20 -3.50 6.21 -3.75
N ALA A 21 -3.42 6.26 -5.08
CA ALA A 21 -4.15 7.25 -5.88
C ALA A 21 -5.68 7.13 -5.71
N ILE A 22 -6.21 5.90 -5.69
CA ILE A 22 -7.65 5.66 -5.48
C ILE A 22 -8.07 6.11 -4.07
N VAL A 23 -7.33 5.72 -3.03
CA VAL A 23 -7.64 6.11 -1.64
C VAL A 23 -7.64 7.64 -1.49
N ALA A 24 -6.66 8.32 -2.09
CA ALA A 24 -6.57 9.78 -2.04
C ALA A 24 -7.75 10.46 -2.75
N GLU A 25 -8.16 9.94 -3.91
CA GLU A 25 -9.31 10.46 -4.65
C GLU A 25 -10.62 10.28 -3.87
N LEU A 26 -10.82 9.12 -3.24
CA LEU A 26 -12.01 8.84 -2.43
C LEU A 26 -12.14 9.82 -1.25
N GLU A 27 -11.07 9.99 -0.47
CA GLU A 27 -11.05 10.94 0.65
C GLU A 27 -11.26 12.39 0.17
N THR A 28 -10.66 12.75 -0.97
CA THR A 28 -10.83 14.09 -1.57
C THR A 28 -12.26 14.33 -2.05
N ALA A 29 -12.94 13.29 -2.56
CA ALA A 29 -14.36 13.32 -2.92
C ALA A 29 -15.31 13.32 -1.70
N GLY A 30 -14.76 13.24 -0.47
CA GLY A 30 -15.54 13.13 0.77
C GLY A 30 -16.11 11.73 1.04
N ILE A 31 -15.63 10.73 0.30
CA ILE A 31 -15.97 9.32 0.50
C ILE A 31 -14.94 8.74 1.45
N LYS A 32 -15.38 8.50 2.69
CA LYS A 32 -14.49 8.01 3.74
C LYS A 32 -14.10 6.55 3.48
N VAL A 33 -12.81 6.27 3.46
CA VAL A 33 -12.26 4.93 3.37
C VAL A 33 -12.25 4.31 4.77
N PRO A 34 -12.63 3.03 4.94
CA PRO A 34 -12.56 2.37 6.25
C PRO A 34 -11.13 2.27 6.77
N ASP A 35 -10.94 2.48 8.07
CA ASP A 35 -9.61 2.42 8.72
C ASP A 35 -8.91 1.08 8.47
N GLU A 36 -9.63 -0.04 8.50
CA GLU A 36 -9.10 -1.38 8.19
C GLU A 36 -8.51 -1.47 6.76
N THR A 37 -9.13 -0.78 5.80
CA THR A 37 -8.63 -0.69 4.43
C THR A 37 -7.36 0.16 4.37
N LEU A 38 -7.33 1.28 5.09
CA LEU A 38 -6.13 2.12 5.20
C LEU A 38 -4.96 1.36 5.84
N ASP A 39 -5.21 0.61 6.90
CA ASP A 39 -4.22 -0.23 7.58
C ASP A 39 -3.64 -1.28 6.62
N SER A 40 -4.45 -1.85 5.74
CA SER A 40 -4.00 -2.81 4.72
C SER A 40 -3.08 -2.16 3.68
N VAL A 41 -3.41 -0.95 3.22
CA VAL A 41 -2.56 -0.18 2.30
C VAL A 41 -1.24 0.23 2.96
N LEU A 42 -1.28 0.60 4.24
CA LEU A 42 -0.08 0.91 5.02
C LEU A 42 0.80 -0.33 5.24
N ALA A 43 0.20 -1.48 5.52
CA ALA A 43 0.93 -2.73 5.65
C ALA A 43 1.62 -3.13 4.35
N ALA A 44 0.96 -2.97 3.19
CA ALA A 44 1.56 -3.23 1.89
C ALA A 44 2.76 -2.30 1.58
N GLN A 45 2.69 -1.02 1.97
CA GLN A 45 3.83 -0.09 1.86
C GLN A 45 5.05 -0.51 2.69
N GLN A 46 4.87 -1.21 3.81
CA GLN A 46 5.97 -1.65 4.68
C GLN A 46 6.62 -2.96 4.22
N ILE A 47 6.02 -3.67 3.26
CA ILE A 47 6.56 -4.94 2.72
C ILE A 47 7.55 -4.70 1.58
N GLU A 48 7.52 -3.53 0.93
CA GLU A 48 8.64 -3.08 0.11
C GLU A 48 9.88 -3.05 0.99
N PRO A 49 10.87 -3.93 0.78
CA PRO A 49 12.06 -3.93 1.62
C PRO A 49 12.70 -2.57 1.45
N VAL A 50 12.69 -1.77 2.52
CA VAL A 50 13.68 -0.70 2.69
C VAL A 50 15.00 -1.39 2.38
N GLY A 51 15.64 -0.95 1.29
CA GLY A 51 16.66 -1.71 0.60
C GLY A 51 17.61 -2.36 1.59
N ASN A 52 17.84 -3.66 1.39
CA ASN A 52 18.94 -4.43 1.96
C ASN A 52 20.14 -3.50 2.21
N ALA A 53 20.33 -3.07 3.46
CA ALA A 53 21.59 -2.48 3.87
C ALA A 53 22.57 -3.65 3.88
N GLU A 54 23.33 -3.72 2.79
CA GLU A 54 24.40 -4.64 2.48
C GLU A 54 25.01 -5.33 3.72
N GLU A 55 24.64 -6.59 3.92
CA GLU A 55 25.54 -7.55 4.56
C GLU A 55 26.64 -7.88 3.56
N SER A 56 27.81 -7.22 3.67
CA SER A 56 29.15 -7.73 3.29
C SER A 56 30.24 -6.64 3.45
N ASP A 57 30.55 -6.23 4.69
CA ASP A 57 31.90 -5.77 5.04
C ASP A 57 32.51 -6.76 6.03
N ASN A 58 32.64 -8.01 5.57
CA ASN A 58 33.58 -8.96 6.13
C ASN A 58 34.20 -9.74 4.98
N LEU A 59 35.25 -9.16 4.37
CA LEU A 59 36.36 -9.87 3.75
C LEU A 59 37.46 -8.87 3.33
N SER A 60 38.30 -8.46 4.29
CA SER A 60 39.78 -8.44 4.23
C SER A 60 40.37 -7.62 5.38
#